data_AF-A0A814ZKU1-F1
#
_entry.id   AF-A0A814ZKU1-F1
#
_cell.length_a   1.000
_cell.length_b   1.000
_cell.length_c   1.000
_cell.angle_alpha   90.00
_cell.angle_beta   90.00
_cell.angle_gamma   90.00
#
_symmetry.space_group_name_H-M   'P 1'
#
loop_
_entity.id
_entity.type
_entity.pdbx_description
1 polymer ?
#
loop_
_entity_poly.entity_id
_entity_poly.type
_entity_poly.pdbx_seq_one_letter_code
_entity_poly.pdbx_strand_id
1 'polypeptide(L)'
;MYVSLILSTIFVLNLHGVFAVDCPKSSAQWCENANIAQACGVTEQCNKYVWKIRDDNDRVNLTVYYETLCPDCRQFISTQVWNAYQSILSIVNISFVPYGNAHEVYRPETKLYEFYCQHGADECYGNLIHSCLIYIYQNTPQHLPFIYCTESTEGDVETVAVQCAEKTSIDYSKVSACVQSRLGNQLQHLNAAQTDSLQPQHQYVPWVTVNGVHTEDMEQQAEKDLIGLICKTYKGSNPPAQCQKYL
;
A
#
# COMPACT_ATOMS: atom_id res chain seq x y z
N MET A 1 -42.67 -43.71 62.83
CA MET A 1 -41.50 -42.86 63.14
C MET A 1 -40.67 -42.75 61.89
N TYR A 2 -40.74 -41.61 61.19
CA TYR A 2 -40.01 -41.38 59.93
C TYR A 2 -38.57 -40.93 60.27
N VAL A 3 -37.58 -41.62 59.69
CA VAL A 3 -36.17 -41.25 59.75
C VAL A 3 -35.88 -40.33 58.56
N SER A 4 -35.50 -39.09 58.85
CA SER A 4 -35.17 -38.09 57.82
C SER A 4 -33.65 -38.08 57.61
N LEU A 5 -33.21 -38.43 56.39
CA LEU A 5 -31.82 -38.32 55.94
C LEU A 5 -31.54 -36.87 55.52
N ILE A 6 -30.51 -36.25 56.10
CA ILE A 6 -29.98 -34.95 55.66
C ILE A 6 -28.82 -35.22 54.69
N LEU A 7 -29.03 -34.94 53.40
CA LEU A 7 -27.98 -34.87 52.39
C LEU A 7 -27.28 -33.50 52.50
N SER A 8 -25.98 -33.51 52.78
CA SER A 8 -25.14 -32.31 52.76
C SER A 8 -24.52 -32.12 51.38
N THR A 9 -24.95 -31.09 50.65
CA THR A 9 -24.34 -30.66 49.38
C THR A 9 -23.08 -29.85 49.66
N ILE A 10 -21.91 -30.38 49.26
CA ILE A 10 -20.64 -29.66 49.32
C ILE A 10 -20.57 -28.70 48.11
N PHE A 11 -20.57 -27.40 48.38
CA PHE A 11 -20.38 -26.36 47.38
C PHE A 11 -18.87 -26.12 47.20
N VAL A 12 -18.28 -26.62 46.11
CA VAL A 12 -16.86 -26.36 45.77
C VAL A 12 -16.80 -24.96 45.14
N LEU A 13 -16.40 -23.97 45.94
CA LEU A 13 -16.04 -22.64 45.44
C LEU A 13 -14.74 -22.77 44.63
N ASN A 14 -14.85 -22.80 43.30
CA ASN A 14 -13.72 -22.58 42.39
C ASN A 14 -13.27 -21.11 42.51
N LEU A 15 -12.48 -20.81 43.54
CA LEU A 15 -11.68 -19.60 43.62
C LEU A 15 -10.62 -19.67 42.52
N HIS A 16 -10.93 -19.14 41.35
CA HIS A 16 -9.92 -18.70 40.42
C HIS A 16 -9.28 -17.47 41.06
N GLY A 17 -8.22 -17.70 41.84
CA GLY A 17 -7.35 -16.62 42.29
C GLY A 17 -6.89 -15.86 41.07
N VAL A 18 -7.38 -14.64 40.90
CA VAL A 18 -6.80 -13.67 39.98
C VAL A 18 -5.45 -13.33 40.58
N PHE A 19 -4.41 -14.07 40.17
CA PHE A 19 -3.05 -13.66 40.46
C PHE A 19 -2.88 -12.27 39.85
N ALA A 20 -2.71 -11.26 40.70
CA ALA A 20 -2.25 -9.96 40.23
C ALA A 20 -0.88 -10.22 39.59
N VAL A 21 -0.84 -10.19 38.26
CA VAL A 21 0.39 -10.32 37.51
C VAL A 21 1.21 -9.09 37.86
N ASP A 22 2.26 -9.29 38.67
CA ASP A 22 3.14 -8.21 39.13
C ASP A 22 3.94 -7.73 37.91
N CYS A 23 3.42 -6.71 37.25
CA CYS A 23 4.01 -6.19 36.03
C CYS A 23 5.28 -5.39 36.38
N PRO A 24 6.45 -5.70 35.77
CA PRO A 24 7.73 -5.07 36.11
C PRO A 24 7.82 -3.59 35.67
N LYS A 25 6.75 -3.04 35.07
CA LYS A 25 6.74 -1.72 34.42
C LYS A 25 5.46 -0.96 34.76
N SER A 26 5.56 0.37 34.70
CA SER A 26 4.39 1.24 34.87
C SER A 26 3.39 1.04 33.73
N SER A 27 2.11 1.36 33.97
CA SER A 27 1.02 1.18 32.99
C SER A 27 1.26 1.90 31.66
N ALA A 28 2.00 3.01 31.67
CA ALA A 28 2.39 3.71 30.45
C ALA A 28 3.32 2.90 29.53
N GLN A 29 3.99 1.88 30.09
CA GLN A 29 5.04 1.11 29.42
C GLN A 29 4.62 -0.31 29.07
N TRP A 30 3.41 -0.73 29.45
CA TRP A 30 2.95 -2.10 29.25
C TRP A 30 2.95 -2.54 27.78
N CYS A 31 2.77 -1.59 26.87
CA CYS A 31 2.77 -1.81 25.42
C CYS A 31 4.07 -1.33 24.75
N GLU A 32 5.21 -1.30 25.47
CA GLU A 32 6.51 -0.98 24.85
C GLU A 32 6.99 -2.10 23.89
N ASN A 33 6.79 -3.37 24.25
CA ASN A 33 7.07 -4.52 23.39
C ASN A 33 6.28 -5.77 23.80
N ALA A 34 6.33 -6.81 22.96
CA ALA A 34 5.62 -8.08 23.16
C ALA A 34 5.95 -8.76 24.50
N ASN A 35 7.22 -8.74 24.91
CA ASN A 35 7.65 -9.39 26.14
C ASN A 35 7.06 -8.71 27.39
N ILE A 36 7.01 -7.38 27.41
CA ILE A 36 6.40 -6.62 28.51
C ILE A 36 4.89 -6.85 28.54
N ALA A 37 4.20 -6.75 27.41
CA ALA A 37 2.75 -6.95 27.37
C ALA A 37 2.35 -8.36 27.83
N GLN A 38 3.13 -9.37 27.43
CA GLN A 38 2.94 -10.76 27.88
C GLN A 38 3.21 -10.89 29.38
N ALA A 39 4.31 -10.34 29.87
CA ALA A 39 4.66 -10.33 31.29
C ALA A 39 3.62 -9.61 32.16
N CYS A 40 2.86 -8.68 31.58
CA CYS A 40 1.84 -7.89 32.27
C CYS A 40 0.41 -8.35 31.97
N GLY A 41 0.22 -9.43 31.20
CA GLY A 41 -1.09 -9.99 30.88
C GLY A 41 -2.00 -9.08 30.04
N VAL A 42 -1.43 -8.11 29.30
CA VAL A 42 -2.18 -7.11 28.52
C VAL A 42 -1.96 -7.19 27.01
N THR A 43 -1.44 -8.32 26.52
CA THR A 43 -1.14 -8.54 25.09
C THR A 43 -2.34 -8.24 24.19
N GLU A 44 -3.55 -8.68 24.55
CA GLU A 44 -4.75 -8.43 23.73
C GLU A 44 -5.10 -6.94 23.65
N GLN A 45 -5.00 -6.21 24.76
CA GLN A 45 -5.28 -4.78 24.85
C GLN A 45 -4.23 -3.97 24.09
N CYS A 46 -2.95 -4.30 24.25
CA CYS A 46 -1.85 -3.69 23.51
C CYS A 46 -2.01 -3.92 22.00
N ASN A 47 -2.29 -5.16 21.58
CA ASN A 47 -2.56 -5.49 20.18
C ASN A 47 -3.71 -4.66 19.61
N LYS A 48 -4.85 -4.62 20.32
CA LYS A 48 -6.09 -4.03 19.78
C LYS A 48 -6.08 -2.50 19.77
N TYR A 49 -5.52 -1.86 20.79
CA TYR A 49 -5.72 -0.43 21.02
C TYR A 49 -4.43 0.41 20.96
N VAL A 50 -3.26 -0.21 21.01
CA VAL A 50 -1.99 0.54 21.00
C VAL A 50 -1.18 0.20 19.75
N TRP A 51 -0.77 -1.06 19.60
CA TRP A 51 0.09 -1.47 18.49
C TRP A 51 -0.64 -1.39 17.16
N LYS A 52 -1.91 -1.79 17.07
CA LYS A 52 -2.66 -1.60 15.82
C LYS A 52 -2.68 -0.14 15.36
N ILE A 53 -2.92 0.82 16.27
CA ILE A 53 -2.96 2.25 15.93
C ILE A 53 -1.57 2.77 15.57
N ARG A 54 -0.53 2.36 16.31
CA ARG A 54 0.86 2.70 16.00
C ARG A 54 1.27 2.14 14.66
N ASP A 55 1.08 0.85 14.45
CA ASP A 55 1.45 0.14 13.23
C ASP A 55 0.71 0.73 12.02
N ASP A 56 -0.56 1.14 12.14
CA ASP A 56 -1.32 1.85 11.10
C ASP A 56 -0.70 3.24 10.80
N ASN A 57 -0.27 3.98 11.84
CA ASN A 57 0.39 5.28 11.70
C ASN A 57 1.86 5.18 11.23
N ASP A 58 2.51 4.05 11.50
CA ASP A 58 3.93 3.80 11.24
C ASP A 58 4.14 3.02 9.93
N ARG A 59 3.08 2.75 9.16
CA ARG A 59 3.19 2.20 7.81
C ARG A 59 4.04 3.11 6.95
N VAL A 60 4.93 2.50 6.17
CA VAL A 60 5.77 3.21 5.21
C VAL A 60 4.91 3.64 4.03
N ASN A 61 4.93 4.92 3.66
CA ASN A 61 4.25 5.41 2.46
C ASN A 61 5.22 5.34 1.28
N LEU A 62 5.00 4.38 0.38
CA LEU A 62 5.71 4.28 -0.90
C LEU A 62 4.84 4.93 -1.98
N THR A 63 5.40 5.90 -2.71
CA THR A 63 4.78 6.41 -3.94
C THR A 63 5.68 6.13 -5.12
N VAL A 64 5.11 5.54 -6.18
CA VAL A 64 5.78 5.16 -7.41
C VAL A 64 5.29 6.07 -8.54
N TYR A 65 6.20 6.85 -9.11
CA TYR A 65 5.98 7.68 -10.29
C TYR A 65 6.53 6.94 -11.51
N TYR A 66 5.70 6.73 -12.54
CA TYR A 66 6.00 5.82 -13.65
C TYR A 66 5.22 6.15 -14.92
N GLU A 67 5.52 5.44 -16.02
CA GLU A 67 4.82 5.51 -17.32
C GLU A 67 4.52 4.09 -17.84
N THR A 68 3.32 3.88 -18.40
CA THR A 68 2.79 2.53 -18.71
C THR A 68 3.41 1.81 -19.91
N LEU A 69 4.43 2.37 -20.57
CA LEU A 69 5.21 1.70 -21.62
C LEU A 69 6.73 1.79 -21.41
N CYS A 70 7.17 2.37 -20.29
CA CYS A 70 8.58 2.43 -19.92
C CYS A 70 9.07 1.03 -19.48
N PRO A 71 10.08 0.42 -20.13
CA PRO A 71 10.55 -0.92 -19.79
C PRO A 71 11.03 -1.06 -18.34
N ASP A 72 11.74 -0.07 -17.81
CA ASP A 72 12.25 -0.10 -16.43
C ASP A 72 11.12 0.06 -15.41
N CYS A 73 10.09 0.87 -15.72
CA CYS A 73 8.89 0.99 -14.89
C CYS A 73 8.13 -0.35 -14.81
N ARG A 74 7.91 -0.99 -15.97
CA ARG A 74 7.25 -2.29 -16.07
C ARG A 74 7.99 -3.36 -15.28
N GLN A 75 9.32 -3.39 -15.41
CA GLN A 75 10.17 -4.31 -14.67
C GLN A 75 10.10 -4.05 -13.16
N PHE A 76 10.20 -2.79 -12.73
CA PHE A 76 10.13 -2.42 -11.32
C PHE A 76 8.78 -2.79 -10.68
N ILE A 77 7.67 -2.50 -11.38
CA ILE A 77 6.32 -2.82 -10.90
C ILE A 77 6.11 -4.33 -10.82
N SER A 78 6.45 -5.06 -11.89
CA SER A 78 6.23 -6.51 -11.99
C SER A 78 7.11 -7.32 -11.04
N THR A 79 8.26 -6.79 -10.64
CA THR A 79 9.20 -7.49 -9.75
C THR A 79 9.21 -6.94 -8.33
N GLN A 80 9.65 -5.70 -8.13
CA GLN A 80 9.86 -5.12 -6.79
C GLN A 80 8.52 -4.81 -6.11
N VAL A 81 7.65 -4.04 -6.77
CA VAL A 81 6.39 -3.58 -6.18
C VAL A 81 5.43 -4.73 -5.96
N TRP A 82 5.28 -5.62 -6.94
CA TRP A 82 4.42 -6.79 -6.80
C TRP A 82 4.88 -7.72 -5.67
N ASN A 83 6.19 -7.97 -5.55
CA ASN A 83 6.72 -8.79 -4.45
C ASN A 83 6.50 -8.14 -3.08
N ALA A 84 6.70 -6.82 -2.97
CA ALA A 84 6.40 -6.08 -1.74
C ALA A 84 4.92 -6.15 -1.37
N TYR A 85 4.01 -5.99 -2.35
CA TYR A 85 2.58 -6.15 -2.17
C TYR A 85 2.19 -7.55 -1.67
N GLN A 86 2.78 -8.60 -2.22
CA GLN A 86 2.49 -9.98 -1.78
C GLN A 86 3.05 -10.27 -0.38
N SER A 87 4.19 -9.66 -0.02
CA SER A 87 4.97 -10.05 1.16
C SER A 87 4.71 -9.21 2.40
N ILE A 88 4.56 -7.89 2.25
CA ILE A 88 4.64 -6.94 3.36
C ILE A 88 3.58 -5.83 3.30
N LEU A 89 2.47 -6.04 2.59
CA LEU A 89 1.39 -5.05 2.49
C LEU A 89 0.84 -4.59 3.84
N SER A 90 0.97 -5.39 4.91
CA SER A 90 0.56 -4.98 6.26
C SER A 90 1.31 -3.75 6.79
N ILE A 91 2.50 -3.43 6.27
CA ILE A 91 3.35 -2.35 6.78
C ILE A 91 3.66 -1.25 5.76
N VAL A 92 3.10 -1.33 4.54
CA VAL A 92 3.34 -0.34 3.48
C VAL A 92 2.04 0.14 2.86
N ASN A 93 1.89 1.45 2.67
CA ASN A 93 0.88 2.03 1.80
C ASN A 93 1.55 2.30 0.45
N ILE A 94 1.00 1.75 -0.64
CA ILE A 94 1.57 1.92 -1.98
C ILE A 94 0.63 2.80 -2.80
N SER A 95 1.17 3.91 -3.30
CA SER A 95 0.49 4.86 -4.19
C SER A 95 1.18 4.90 -5.54
N PHE A 96 0.40 5.15 -6.59
CA PHE A 96 0.83 5.13 -7.98
C PHE A 96 0.49 6.45 -8.64
N VAL A 97 1.45 7.00 -9.40
CA VAL A 97 1.30 8.26 -10.15
C VAL A 97 1.73 7.99 -11.61
N PRO A 98 0.81 7.51 -12.47
CA PRO A 98 1.08 7.27 -13.88
C PRO A 98 1.12 8.59 -14.66
N TYR A 99 2.31 9.09 -14.94
CA TYR A 99 2.57 10.31 -15.72
C TYR A 99 4.02 10.36 -16.19
N GLY A 100 4.96 10.19 -15.24
CA GLY A 100 6.40 10.18 -15.46
C GLY A 100 6.93 11.39 -16.23
N ASN A 101 7.66 11.14 -17.32
CA ASN A 101 8.25 12.16 -18.16
C ASN A 101 7.29 12.75 -19.22
N ALA A 102 5.99 12.49 -19.10
CA ALA A 102 5.01 13.16 -19.93
C ALA A 102 5.07 14.69 -19.72
N HIS A 103 4.57 15.43 -20.70
CA HIS A 103 4.32 16.87 -20.55
C HIS A 103 2.91 17.20 -20.99
N GLU A 104 2.33 18.23 -20.39
CA GLU A 104 0.99 18.69 -20.71
C GLU A 104 0.98 20.11 -21.29
N VAL A 105 0.00 20.39 -22.12
CA VAL A 105 -0.28 21.75 -22.59
C VAL A 105 -1.77 22.03 -22.50
N TYR A 106 -2.14 23.09 -21.79
CA TYR A 106 -3.53 23.53 -21.71
C TYR A 106 -4.04 24.06 -23.05
N ARG A 107 -5.24 23.63 -23.45
CA ARG A 107 -5.94 24.05 -24.68
C ARG A 107 -7.15 24.91 -24.32
N PRO A 108 -7.10 26.24 -24.52
CA PRO A 108 -8.21 27.14 -24.19
C PRO A 108 -9.52 26.82 -24.93
N GLU A 109 -9.42 26.28 -26.16
CA GLU A 109 -10.56 26.01 -27.04
C GLU A 109 -11.43 24.86 -26.50
N THR A 110 -10.80 23.79 -26.01
CA THR A 110 -11.48 22.61 -25.44
C THR A 110 -11.65 22.71 -23.93
N LYS A 111 -10.88 23.59 -23.29
CA LYS A 111 -10.70 23.71 -21.83
C LYS A 111 -10.24 22.39 -21.22
N LEU A 112 -9.27 21.75 -21.88
CA LEU A 112 -8.67 20.47 -21.49
C LEU A 112 -7.16 20.55 -21.67
N TYR A 113 -6.45 19.64 -21.01
CA TYR A 113 -5.02 19.43 -21.22
C TYR A 113 -4.79 18.43 -22.35
N GLU A 114 -3.82 18.70 -23.21
CA GLU A 114 -3.27 17.73 -24.15
C GLU A 114 -1.97 17.17 -23.58
N PHE A 115 -1.82 15.85 -23.58
CA PHE A 115 -0.68 15.14 -23.00
C PHE A 115 0.21 14.55 -24.08
N TYR A 116 1.51 14.63 -23.87
CA TYR A 116 2.54 14.11 -24.75
C TYR A 116 3.49 13.24 -23.94
N CYS A 117 3.61 11.97 -24.32
CA CYS A 117 4.37 10.96 -23.60
C CYS A 117 5.56 10.47 -24.45
N GLN A 118 6.61 9.96 -23.80
CA GLN A 118 7.86 9.60 -24.47
C GLN A 118 7.68 8.45 -25.46
N HIS A 119 6.79 7.52 -25.16
CA HIS A 119 6.48 6.35 -25.98
C HIS A 119 5.19 6.55 -26.80
N GLY A 120 4.80 7.81 -27.03
CA GLY A 120 3.70 8.18 -27.93
C GLY A 120 2.31 8.15 -27.28
N ALA A 121 1.28 8.18 -28.13
CA ALA A 121 -0.10 8.32 -27.69
C ALA A 121 -0.61 7.12 -26.87
N ASP A 122 -0.11 5.92 -27.16
CA ASP A 122 -0.50 4.69 -26.46
C ASP A 122 -0.06 4.71 -24.99
N GLU A 123 1.11 5.28 -24.70
CA GLU A 123 1.56 5.49 -23.31
C GLU A 123 0.67 6.50 -22.59
N CYS A 124 0.35 7.62 -23.23
CA CYS A 124 -0.59 8.59 -22.64
C CYS A 124 -1.96 7.96 -22.37
N TYR A 125 -2.42 7.08 -23.26
CA TYR A 125 -3.66 6.35 -23.09
C TYR A 125 -3.58 5.35 -21.93
N GLY A 126 -2.49 4.59 -21.81
CA GLY A 126 -2.26 3.68 -20.69
C GLY A 126 -2.14 4.41 -19.35
N ASN A 127 -1.41 5.53 -19.30
CA ASN A 127 -1.31 6.37 -18.12
C ASN A 127 -2.70 6.85 -17.67
N LEU A 128 -3.55 7.27 -18.62
CA LEU A 128 -4.92 7.70 -18.35
C LEU A 128 -5.81 6.54 -17.86
N ILE A 129 -5.67 5.33 -18.41
CA ILE A 129 -6.35 4.13 -17.90
C ILE A 129 -5.96 3.88 -16.44
N HIS A 130 -4.67 3.89 -16.12
CA HIS A 130 -4.18 3.66 -14.76
C HIS A 130 -4.65 4.75 -13.80
N SER A 131 -4.66 6.03 -14.21
CA SER A 131 -5.23 7.14 -13.44
C SER A 131 -6.70 6.93 -13.08
N CYS A 132 -7.51 6.59 -14.09
CA CYS A 132 -8.92 6.32 -13.90
C CYS A 132 -9.18 5.09 -13.03
N LEU A 133 -8.41 4.02 -13.22
CA LEU A 133 -8.46 2.82 -12.40
C LEU A 133 -8.21 3.15 -10.92
N ILE A 134 -7.13 3.87 -10.61
CA ILE A 134 -6.75 4.22 -9.24
C ILE A 134 -7.84 5.08 -8.59
N TYR A 135 -8.42 6.03 -9.33
CA TYR A 135 -9.51 6.87 -8.83
C TYR A 135 -10.78 6.08 -8.50
N ILE A 136 -11.16 5.12 -9.37
CA ILE A 136 -12.37 4.31 -9.20
C ILE A 136 -12.19 3.25 -8.11
N TYR A 137 -11.01 2.63 -8.05
CA TYR A 137 -10.66 1.52 -7.17
C TYR A 137 -9.60 1.97 -6.16
N GLN A 138 -9.98 2.83 -5.22
CA GLN A 138 -9.05 3.57 -4.36
C GLN A 138 -8.14 2.70 -3.48
N ASN A 139 -8.57 1.48 -3.14
CA ASN A 139 -7.75 0.60 -2.30
C ASN A 139 -6.71 -0.13 -3.15
N THR A 140 -5.44 -0.11 -2.74
CA THR A 140 -4.34 -0.82 -3.40
C THR A 140 -4.64 -2.28 -3.74
N PRO A 141 -5.27 -3.09 -2.85
CA PRO A 141 -5.62 -4.48 -3.20
C PRO A 141 -6.60 -4.63 -4.36
N GLN A 142 -7.36 -3.59 -4.70
CA GLN A 142 -8.31 -3.61 -5.80
C GLN A 142 -7.64 -3.29 -7.13
N HIS A 143 -6.79 -2.24 -7.20
CA HIS A 143 -6.19 -1.79 -8.46
C HIS A 143 -4.82 -2.40 -8.78
N LEU A 144 -3.99 -2.73 -7.78
CA LEU A 144 -2.62 -3.18 -8.04
C LEU A 144 -2.55 -4.50 -8.83
N PRO A 145 -3.43 -5.51 -8.61
CA PRO A 145 -3.43 -6.70 -9.48
C PRO A 145 -3.65 -6.37 -10.96
N PHE A 146 -4.47 -5.35 -11.27
CA PHE A 146 -4.68 -4.89 -12.64
C PHE A 146 -3.42 -4.22 -13.18
N ILE A 147 -2.83 -3.27 -12.44
CA ILE A 147 -1.59 -2.58 -12.84
C ILE A 147 -0.47 -3.61 -13.06
N TYR A 148 -0.30 -4.57 -12.14
CA TYR A 148 0.66 -5.65 -12.32
C TYR A 148 0.42 -6.44 -13.61
N CYS A 149 -0.84 -6.77 -13.92
CA CYS A 149 -1.18 -7.51 -15.13
C CYS A 149 -0.86 -6.73 -16.40
N THR A 150 -1.24 -5.45 -16.49
CA THR A 150 -1.00 -4.62 -17.68
C THR A 150 0.49 -4.37 -17.88
N GLU A 151 1.21 -4.01 -16.81
CA GLU A 151 2.66 -3.78 -16.86
C GLU A 151 3.45 -5.06 -17.18
N SER A 152 2.89 -6.25 -16.92
CA SER A 152 3.53 -7.54 -17.22
C SER A 152 3.12 -8.17 -18.56
N THR A 153 2.27 -7.50 -19.35
CA THR A 153 1.72 -8.07 -20.59
C THR A 153 2.07 -7.19 -21.78
N GLU A 154 2.72 -7.75 -22.80
CA GLU A 154 2.95 -7.06 -24.07
C GLU A 154 1.70 -7.08 -24.95
N GLY A 155 1.43 -5.99 -25.67
CA GLY A 155 0.35 -5.92 -26.64
C GLY A 155 -0.22 -4.53 -26.81
N ASP A 156 -1.31 -4.45 -27.58
CA ASP A 156 -2.14 -3.26 -27.70
C ASP A 156 -2.71 -2.87 -26.33
N VAL A 157 -2.59 -1.59 -25.96
CA VAL A 157 -2.89 -1.08 -24.62
C VAL A 157 -4.33 -1.35 -24.20
N GLU A 158 -5.31 -1.07 -25.06
CA GLU A 158 -6.73 -1.29 -24.76
C GLU A 158 -7.04 -2.79 -24.64
N THR A 159 -6.52 -3.58 -25.58
CA THR A 159 -6.73 -5.03 -25.59
C THR A 159 -6.17 -5.68 -24.30
N VAL A 160 -4.96 -5.30 -23.89
CA VAL A 160 -4.34 -5.78 -22.65
C VAL A 160 -5.12 -5.30 -21.43
N ALA A 161 -5.56 -4.04 -21.40
CA ALA A 161 -6.35 -3.49 -20.30
C ALA A 161 -7.67 -4.26 -20.11
N VAL A 162 -8.41 -4.57 -21.19
CA VAL A 162 -9.65 -5.37 -21.12
C VAL A 162 -9.37 -6.77 -20.59
N GLN A 163 -8.34 -7.46 -21.10
CA GLN A 163 -7.98 -8.80 -20.62
C GLN A 163 -7.57 -8.81 -19.15
N CYS A 164 -6.81 -7.81 -18.70
CA CYS A 164 -6.41 -7.67 -17.32
C CYS A 164 -7.57 -7.31 -16.41
N ALA A 165 -8.55 -6.55 -16.89
CA ALA A 165 -9.78 -6.28 -16.16
C ALA A 165 -10.55 -7.57 -15.87
N GLU A 166 -10.72 -8.43 -16.87
CA GLU A 166 -11.37 -9.74 -16.71
C GLU A 166 -10.64 -10.61 -15.68
N LYS A 167 -9.30 -10.71 -15.79
CA LYS A 167 -8.47 -11.50 -14.86
C LYS A 167 -8.54 -11.01 -13.41
N THR A 168 -8.81 -9.72 -13.20
CA THR A 168 -8.74 -9.07 -11.88
C THR A 168 -10.11 -8.64 -11.35
N SER A 169 -11.19 -9.01 -12.04
CA SER A 169 -12.57 -8.66 -11.68
C SER A 169 -12.81 -7.14 -11.60
N ILE A 170 -12.11 -6.38 -12.44
CA ILE A 170 -12.34 -4.94 -12.64
C ILE A 170 -13.47 -4.76 -13.64
N ASP A 171 -14.39 -3.86 -13.32
CA ASP A 171 -15.45 -3.42 -14.23
C ASP A 171 -14.86 -2.36 -15.16
N TYR A 172 -14.26 -2.83 -16.25
CA TYR A 172 -13.56 -1.97 -17.21
C TYR A 172 -14.47 -0.90 -17.83
N SER A 173 -15.78 -1.12 -17.87
CA SER A 173 -16.72 -0.13 -18.41
C SER A 173 -16.68 1.18 -17.63
N LYS A 174 -16.46 1.12 -16.30
CA LYS A 174 -16.30 2.31 -15.45
C LYS A 174 -14.98 3.03 -15.74
N VAL A 175 -13.91 2.26 -15.95
CA VAL A 175 -12.58 2.80 -16.29
C VAL A 175 -12.64 3.50 -17.64
N SER A 176 -13.16 2.82 -18.67
CA SER A 176 -13.33 3.38 -20.02
C SER A 176 -14.22 4.63 -20.02
N ALA A 177 -15.32 4.64 -19.24
CA ALA A 177 -16.16 5.82 -19.09
C ALA A 177 -15.40 7.00 -18.45
N CYS A 178 -14.53 6.76 -17.48
CA CYS A 178 -13.66 7.79 -16.91
C CYS A 178 -12.64 8.31 -17.93
N VAL A 179 -11.99 7.42 -18.67
CA VAL A 179 -10.99 7.75 -19.72
C VAL A 179 -11.59 8.70 -20.76
N GLN A 180 -12.84 8.48 -21.16
CA GLN A 180 -13.55 9.31 -22.15
C GLN A 180 -14.14 10.61 -21.59
N SER A 181 -13.95 10.89 -20.29
CA SER A 181 -14.58 12.02 -19.60
C SER A 181 -13.60 13.16 -19.29
N ARG A 182 -14.14 14.34 -18.98
CA ARG A 182 -13.35 15.46 -18.45
C ARG A 182 -12.65 15.10 -17.12
N LEU A 183 -13.21 14.17 -16.35
CA LEU A 183 -12.60 13.69 -15.12
C LEU A 183 -11.29 12.97 -15.41
N GLY A 184 -11.22 12.10 -16.43
CA GLY A 184 -9.98 11.43 -16.82
C GLY A 184 -8.87 12.45 -17.16
N ASN A 185 -9.19 13.45 -17.97
CA ASN A 185 -8.27 14.55 -18.28
C ASN A 185 -7.79 15.29 -17.02
N GLN A 186 -8.69 15.58 -16.09
CA GLN A 186 -8.35 16.23 -14.83
C GLN A 186 -7.46 15.35 -13.94
N LEU A 187 -7.71 14.04 -13.86
CA LEU A 187 -6.89 13.11 -13.09
C LEU A 187 -5.45 13.08 -13.63
N GLN A 188 -5.29 13.05 -14.94
CA GLN A 188 -3.96 13.06 -15.55
C GLN A 188 -3.23 14.40 -15.31
N HIS A 189 -3.95 15.52 -15.30
CA HIS A 189 -3.39 16.82 -14.90
C HIS A 189 -2.99 16.85 -13.41
N LEU A 190 -3.75 16.21 -12.52
CA LEU A 190 -3.38 16.10 -11.11
C LEU A 190 -2.10 15.27 -10.93
N ASN A 191 -1.92 14.20 -11.71
CA ASN A 191 -0.67 13.45 -11.71
C ASN A 191 0.49 14.27 -12.26
N ALA A 192 0.26 15.09 -13.29
CA ALA A 192 1.25 16.05 -13.80
C ALA A 192 1.72 16.99 -12.69
N ALA A 193 0.77 17.69 -12.06
CA ALA A 193 1.04 18.63 -10.97
C ALA A 193 1.75 17.97 -9.78
N GLN A 194 1.38 16.72 -9.43
CA GLN A 194 2.05 15.98 -8.38
C GLN A 194 3.50 15.64 -8.76
N THR A 195 3.72 15.19 -10.00
CA THR A 195 5.05 14.84 -10.50
C THR A 195 5.96 16.07 -10.62
N ASP A 196 5.43 17.20 -11.09
CA ASP A 196 6.14 18.48 -11.21
C ASP A 196 6.52 19.07 -9.85
N SER A 197 5.75 18.74 -8.80
CA SER A 197 5.99 19.20 -7.42
C SER A 197 7.10 18.45 -6.69
N LEU A 198 7.65 17.38 -7.28
CA LEU A 198 8.72 16.59 -6.68
C LEU A 198 9.94 17.44 -6.34
N GLN A 199 10.51 17.19 -5.17
CA GLN A 199 11.73 17.82 -4.68
C GLN A 199 12.69 16.73 -4.16
N PRO A 200 13.83 16.49 -4.84
CA PRO A 200 14.24 17.09 -6.11
C PRO A 200 13.29 16.70 -7.25
N GLN A 201 13.30 17.48 -8.35
CA GLN A 201 12.59 17.07 -9.57
C GLN A 201 13.14 15.71 -10.04
N HIS A 202 12.24 14.83 -10.48
CA HIS A 202 12.62 13.53 -11.02
C HIS A 202 13.52 13.69 -12.25
N GLN A 203 14.50 12.80 -12.40
CA GLN A 203 15.45 12.82 -13.51
C GLN A 203 15.24 11.67 -14.50
N TYR A 204 14.50 10.65 -14.08
CA TYR A 204 14.13 9.47 -14.84
C TYR A 204 12.91 8.82 -14.17
N VAL A 205 12.38 7.76 -14.81
CA VAL A 205 11.39 6.87 -14.21
C VAL A 205 11.84 5.41 -14.35
N PRO A 206 11.44 4.49 -13.44
CA PRO A 206 10.59 4.73 -12.27
C PRO A 206 11.27 5.67 -11.27
N TRP A 207 10.46 6.40 -10.51
CA TRP A 207 10.94 7.28 -9.45
C TRP A 207 10.14 7.01 -8.19
N VAL A 208 10.83 6.75 -7.08
CA VAL A 208 10.20 6.43 -5.81
C VAL A 208 10.39 7.53 -4.77
N THR A 209 9.33 7.75 -3.99
CA THR A 209 9.43 8.46 -2.73
C THR A 209 9.03 7.55 -1.59
N VAL A 210 9.79 7.56 -0.51
CA VAL A 210 9.51 6.84 0.72
C VAL A 210 9.22 7.85 1.82
N ASN A 211 8.00 7.82 2.35
CA ASN A 211 7.46 8.84 3.26
C ASN A 211 7.58 10.27 2.72
N GLY A 212 7.38 10.43 1.41
CA GLY A 212 7.48 11.72 0.71
C GLY A 212 8.91 12.23 0.49
N VAL A 213 9.92 11.44 0.83
CA VAL A 213 11.34 11.77 0.64
C VAL A 213 11.91 10.91 -0.48
N HIS A 214 12.74 11.51 -1.33
CA HIS A 214 13.56 10.83 -2.32
C HIS A 214 15.05 11.13 -2.07
N THR A 215 15.90 10.11 -2.24
CA THR A 215 17.35 10.25 -2.33
C THR A 215 17.87 9.22 -3.33
N GLU A 216 19.03 9.47 -3.96
CA GLU A 216 19.65 8.52 -4.88
C GLU A 216 19.90 7.14 -4.24
N ASP A 217 20.30 7.11 -2.96
CA ASP A 217 20.51 5.86 -2.22
C ASP A 217 19.19 5.09 -1.99
N MET A 218 18.10 5.80 -1.69
CA MET A 218 16.77 5.19 -1.56
C MET A 218 16.30 4.60 -2.90
N GLU A 219 16.48 5.32 -4.01
CA GLU A 219 16.10 4.85 -5.35
C GLU A 219 16.87 3.57 -5.71
N GLN A 220 18.20 3.58 -5.55
CA GLN A 220 19.05 2.41 -5.80
C GLN A 220 18.68 1.21 -4.91
N GLN A 221 18.34 1.46 -3.64
CA GLN A 221 17.86 0.41 -2.75
C GLN A 221 16.48 -0.11 -3.15
N ALA A 222 15.57 0.76 -3.61
CA ALA A 222 14.25 0.36 -4.07
C ALA A 222 14.33 -0.54 -5.31
N GLU A 223 15.10 -0.14 -6.32
CA GLU A 223 15.29 -0.91 -7.56
C GLU A 223 15.91 -2.29 -7.29
N LYS A 224 16.78 -2.40 -6.28
CA LYS A 224 17.50 -3.63 -5.94
C LYS A 224 16.74 -4.54 -4.97
N ASP A 225 16.25 -3.99 -3.86
CA ASP A 225 15.60 -4.70 -2.76
C ASP A 225 14.59 -3.80 -2.03
N LEU A 226 13.44 -3.56 -2.68
CA LEU A 226 12.38 -2.71 -2.15
C LEU A 226 11.85 -3.19 -0.79
N ILE A 227 11.74 -4.51 -0.59
CA ILE A 227 11.33 -5.09 0.69
C ILE A 227 12.32 -4.70 1.78
N GLY A 228 13.63 -4.84 1.52
CA GLY A 228 14.67 -4.43 2.45
C GLY A 228 14.61 -2.96 2.81
N LEU A 229 14.40 -2.08 1.83
CA LEU A 229 14.23 -0.63 2.06
C LEU A 229 13.02 -0.34 2.96
N ILE A 230 11.86 -0.93 2.67
CA ILE A 230 10.65 -0.74 3.46
C ILE A 230 10.84 -1.27 4.88
N CYS A 231 11.39 -2.47 5.04
CA CYS A 231 11.62 -3.07 6.35
C CYS A 231 12.55 -2.24 7.23
N LYS A 232 13.63 -1.67 6.67
CA LYS A 232 14.53 -0.76 7.40
C LYS A 232 13.88 0.58 7.74
N THR A 233 12.91 1.02 6.93
CA THR A 233 12.21 2.30 7.13
C THR A 233 11.05 2.19 8.12
N TYR A 234 10.45 1.02 8.24
CA TYR A 234 9.31 0.76 9.10
C TYR A 234 9.68 0.93 10.58
N LYS A 235 8.88 1.72 11.30
CA LYS A 235 9.10 2.04 12.73
C LYS A 235 8.08 1.41 13.67
N GLY A 236 7.11 0.69 13.12
CA GLY A 236 6.07 0.04 13.90
C GLY A 236 6.61 -1.15 14.70
N SER A 237 5.79 -1.61 15.63
CA SER A 237 6.19 -2.54 16.68
C SER A 237 6.13 -4.02 16.28
N ASN A 238 5.49 -4.32 15.14
CA ASN A 238 5.26 -5.69 14.68
C ASN A 238 5.69 -5.90 13.21
N PRO A 239 7.00 -5.94 12.93
CA PRO A 239 7.49 -6.17 11.58
C PRO A 239 7.16 -7.59 11.08
N PRO A 240 6.74 -7.76 9.81
CA PRO A 240 6.52 -9.07 9.21
C PRO A 240 7.75 -9.98 9.28
N ALA A 241 7.56 -11.30 9.21
CA ALA A 241 8.65 -12.27 9.27
C ALA A 241 9.72 -12.02 8.19
N GLN A 242 9.31 -11.55 7.01
CA GLN A 242 10.17 -11.18 5.90
C GLN A 242 11.15 -10.04 6.25
N CYS A 243 10.80 -9.19 7.23
CA CYS A 243 11.65 -8.10 7.68
C CYS A 243 12.74 -8.54 8.66
N GLN A 244 12.66 -9.74 9.25
CA GLN A 244 13.59 -10.18 10.30
C GLN A 244 15.05 -10.27 9.85
N LYS A 245 15.32 -10.44 8.55
CA LYS A 245 16.69 -10.45 8.00
C LYS A 245 17.31 -9.04 7.82
N TYR A 246 16.54 -7.98 8.07
CA TYR A 246 16.96 -6.59 7.88
C TYR A 246 17.00 -5.77 9.18
N LEU A 247 16.59 -6.37 10.31
CA LEU A 247 16.57 -5.78 11.65
C LEU A 247 17.78 -6.28 12.46
#